data_AF-A0A2V2UBM6-F1
#
_entry.id   AF-A0A2V2UBM6-F1
#
_cell.length_a   1.000
_cell.length_b   1.000
_cell.length_c   1.000
_cell.angle_alpha   90.00
_cell.angle_beta   90.00
_cell.angle_gamma   90.00
#
_symmetry.space_group_name_H-M   'P 1'
#
loop_
_entity.id
_entity.type
_entity.pdbx_description
1 polymer ?
#
loop_
_entity_poly.entity_id
_entity_poly.type
_entity_poly.pdbx_seq_one_letter_code
_entity_poly.pdbx_strand_id
1 'polypeptide(L)'
;MSELGASLNVISGNKVDTAKRKHDGDVGTAKNQNSKFIAGVIKLISDDKTRLIFNTIFLESGDSSGNLRTRLKLTKKQYYSRISRLVKAGLVKRQKGKYFVTAFGRVIFDSYRLLGTALKNYWKLKAIDSLGAVNDSKMPKEQRNKIIEELIDNRQLKDISLST
;
A
#
# COMPACT_ATOMS: atom_id res chain seq x y z
N MET A 1 66.09 23.43 -8.32
CA MET A 1 66.31 24.72 -7.63
C MET A 1 64.94 25.40 -7.62
N SER A 2 64.26 25.45 -6.47
CA SER A 2 64.20 26.60 -5.53
C SER A 2 63.54 27.83 -6.17
N GLU A 3 62.48 28.50 -5.68
CA GLU A 3 61.56 28.39 -4.49
C GLU A 3 60.16 28.92 -4.91
N LEU A 4 59.07 29.05 -4.14
CA LEU A 4 58.69 29.00 -2.70
C LEU A 4 57.48 28.04 -2.50
N GLY A 5 56.80 27.85 -1.36
CA GLY A 5 56.85 28.40 0.01
C GLY A 5 55.45 28.83 0.49
N ALA A 6 54.96 28.28 1.62
CA ALA A 6 53.88 28.76 2.50
C ALA A 6 53.44 27.64 3.47
N SER A 7 53.54 27.88 4.78
CA SER A 7 53.22 26.92 5.85
C SER A 7 51.73 26.84 6.17
N LEU A 8 51.29 25.75 6.81
CA LEU A 8 50.30 25.83 7.90
C LEU A 8 50.42 24.65 8.89
N ASN A 9 49.96 24.89 10.11
CA ASN A 9 50.52 24.32 11.34
C ASN A 9 49.73 23.13 11.93
N VAL A 10 50.50 22.23 12.56
CA VAL A 10 50.27 21.58 13.87
C VAL A 10 49.02 20.73 14.10
N ILE A 11 49.31 19.45 14.43
CA ILE A 11 48.44 18.48 15.10
C ILE A 11 48.59 18.63 16.62
N SER A 12 47.48 18.72 17.35
CA SER A 12 47.34 18.33 18.77
C SER A 12 45.85 18.36 19.14
N GLY A 13 45.22 17.34 19.74
CA GLY A 13 45.68 15.99 20.10
C GLY A 13 44.63 15.31 21.02
N ASN A 14 44.79 14.01 21.32
CA ASN A 14 44.11 13.29 22.42
C ASN A 14 42.56 13.10 22.34
N LYS A 15 41.92 12.08 22.93
CA LYS A 15 42.39 10.85 23.62
C LYS A 15 41.23 9.84 23.78
N VAL A 16 41.44 8.61 23.29
CA VAL A 16 41.15 7.28 23.90
C VAL A 16 39.78 7.00 24.58
N ASP A 17 39.17 5.89 24.14
CA ASP A 17 38.16 5.00 24.78
C ASP A 17 36.81 5.57 25.26
N THR A 18 35.69 4.95 24.86
CA THR A 18 35.30 3.65 25.45
C THR A 18 34.33 2.85 24.58
N ALA A 19 34.51 1.52 24.60
CA ALA A 19 33.56 0.60 24.00
C ALA A 19 32.24 0.58 24.76
N LYS A 20 31.10 0.60 24.03
CA LYS A 20 29.83 0.11 24.56
C LYS A 20 29.06 -0.67 23.50
N ARG A 21 29.37 -1.98 23.44
CA ARG A 21 28.47 -2.96 22.80
C ARG A 21 27.11 -2.85 23.49
N LYS A 22 26.06 -2.54 22.73
CA LYS A 22 24.68 -2.92 23.08
C LYS A 22 24.12 -3.75 21.93
N HIS A 23 24.45 -5.03 22.00
CA HIS A 23 23.58 -6.06 21.46
C HIS A 23 22.41 -6.18 22.44
N ASP A 24 21.19 -5.83 22.01
CA ASP A 24 19.89 -6.28 22.54
C ASP A 24 18.73 -5.48 21.92
N GLY A 25 17.79 -6.17 21.24
CA GLY A 25 16.40 -5.66 21.10
C GLY A 25 15.86 -5.22 19.72
N ASP A 26 16.43 -5.59 18.57
CA ASP A 26 15.95 -5.10 17.24
C ASP A 26 14.63 -5.75 16.70
N VAL A 27 13.76 -6.25 17.57
CA VAL A 27 12.43 -6.79 17.16
C VAL A 27 11.37 -5.67 17.10
N GLY A 28 11.55 -4.59 17.87
CA GLY A 28 10.60 -3.47 17.92
C GLY A 28 10.67 -2.52 16.72
N THR A 29 11.85 -2.35 16.13
CA THR A 29 12.12 -1.32 15.11
C THR A 29 11.47 -1.67 13.77
N ALA A 30 11.70 -2.89 13.27
CA ALA A 30 11.18 -3.34 11.97
C ALA A 30 9.64 -3.36 11.90
N LYS A 31 8.98 -3.81 12.99
CA LYS A 31 7.50 -3.86 13.08
C LYS A 31 6.85 -2.48 12.94
N ASN A 32 7.48 -1.45 13.49
CA ASN A 32 7.03 -0.05 13.41
C ASN A 32 7.23 0.54 12.00
N GLN A 33 8.29 0.15 11.27
CA GLN A 33 8.48 0.59 9.89
C GLN A 33 7.44 -0.03 8.94
N ASN A 34 7.09 -1.31 9.11
CA ASN A 34 6.08 -1.96 8.27
C ASN A 34 4.68 -1.34 8.48
N SER A 35 4.25 -1.11 9.72
CA SER A 35 2.95 -0.46 9.98
C SER A 35 2.87 0.97 9.41
N LYS A 36 3.96 1.75 9.52
CA LYS A 36 4.08 3.07 8.87
C LYS A 36 4.01 2.99 7.34
N PHE A 37 4.67 1.99 6.73
CA PHE A 37 4.62 1.78 5.29
C PHE A 37 3.20 1.42 4.82
N ILE A 38 2.53 0.47 5.50
CA ILE A 38 1.13 0.09 5.22
C ILE A 38 0.21 1.31 5.32
N ALA A 39 0.30 2.09 6.41
CA ALA A 39 -0.48 3.32 6.56
C ALA A 39 -0.19 4.35 5.45
N GLY A 40 1.07 4.45 5.02
CA GLY A 40 1.48 5.28 3.88
C GLY A 40 0.87 4.85 2.55
N VAL A 41 0.84 3.55 2.27
CA VAL A 41 0.20 2.96 1.07
C VAL A 41 -1.31 3.18 1.10
N ILE A 42 -1.98 2.89 2.22
CA ILE A 42 -3.43 3.12 2.39
C ILE A 42 -3.76 4.62 2.20
N LYS A 43 -3.01 5.53 2.85
CA LYS A 43 -3.18 6.98 2.68
C LYS A 43 -2.92 7.46 1.24
N LEU A 44 -2.09 6.75 0.47
CA LEU A 44 -1.82 7.06 -0.93
C LEU A 44 -2.97 6.65 -1.85
N ILE A 45 -3.55 5.46 -1.65
CA ILE A 45 -4.68 4.95 -2.46
C ILE A 45 -6.04 5.55 -2.04
N SER A 46 -6.14 6.15 -0.86
CA SER A 46 -7.33 6.92 -0.43
C SER A 46 -7.39 8.35 -0.98
N ASP A 47 -6.33 8.88 -1.61
CA ASP A 47 -6.42 10.16 -2.36
C ASP A 47 -7.08 9.91 -3.72
N ASP A 48 -8.31 10.41 -3.91
CA ASP A 48 -9.13 10.15 -5.10
C ASP A 48 -8.41 10.40 -6.43
N LYS A 49 -7.63 11.49 -6.51
CA LYS A 49 -6.88 11.87 -7.71
C LYS A 49 -5.72 10.90 -7.97
N THR A 50 -5.08 10.37 -6.93
CA THR A 50 -4.03 9.35 -7.02
C THR A 50 -4.62 8.00 -7.38
N ARG A 51 -5.72 7.60 -6.73
CA ARG A 51 -6.49 6.39 -7.03
C ARG A 51 -6.93 6.38 -8.49
N LEU A 52 -7.45 7.50 -8.99
CA LEU A 52 -7.92 7.59 -10.36
C LEU A 52 -6.77 7.51 -11.38
N ILE A 53 -5.62 8.18 -11.13
CA ILE A 53 -4.39 7.97 -11.92
C ILE A 53 -3.96 6.50 -11.91
N PHE A 54 -3.97 5.85 -10.74
CA PHE A 54 -3.54 4.47 -10.57
C PHE A 54 -4.44 3.47 -11.30
N ASN A 55 -5.76 3.63 -11.15
CA ASN A 55 -6.77 2.85 -11.88
C ASN A 55 -6.62 3.03 -13.39
N THR A 56 -6.35 4.24 -13.87
CA THR A 56 -6.13 4.44 -15.29
C THR A 56 -4.85 3.76 -15.79
N ILE A 57 -3.74 3.79 -15.04
CA ILE A 57 -2.52 3.05 -15.41
C ILE A 57 -2.76 1.52 -15.41
N PHE A 58 -3.64 1.02 -14.54
CA PHE A 58 -4.04 -0.39 -14.51
C PHE A 58 -4.85 -0.79 -15.76
N LEU A 59 -5.78 0.06 -16.20
CA LEU A 59 -6.68 -0.21 -17.32
C LEU A 59 -6.03 0.06 -18.68
N GLU A 60 -5.46 1.26 -18.86
CA GLU A 60 -4.94 1.77 -20.15
C GLU A 60 -3.50 1.31 -20.46
N SER A 61 -2.92 0.43 -19.63
CA SER A 61 -1.73 -0.41 -19.91
C SER A 61 -0.59 0.27 -20.70
N GLY A 62 -0.23 1.50 -20.29
CA GLY A 62 0.87 2.25 -20.87
C GLY A 62 0.48 3.36 -21.86
N ASP A 63 -0.71 3.96 -21.73
CA ASP A 63 -1.02 5.22 -22.43
C ASP A 63 -0.15 6.40 -21.95
N SER A 64 -0.01 7.41 -22.81
CA SER A 64 0.85 8.57 -22.64
C SER A 64 0.27 9.58 -21.63
N SER A 65 1.12 10.08 -20.74
CA SER A 65 0.76 10.97 -19.62
C SER A 65 0.04 12.28 -20.00
N GLY A 66 -0.02 12.63 -21.30
CA GLY A 66 -0.78 13.76 -21.82
C GLY A 66 -2.30 13.59 -21.68
N ASN A 67 -2.84 12.48 -22.18
CA ASN A 67 -4.29 12.21 -22.25
C ASN A 67 -4.91 12.05 -20.86
N LEU A 68 -4.19 11.38 -19.96
CA LEU A 68 -4.64 11.19 -18.59
C LEU A 68 -4.73 12.52 -17.82
N ARG A 69 -3.80 13.45 -18.07
CA ARG A 69 -3.77 14.74 -17.35
C ARG A 69 -4.98 15.63 -17.68
N THR A 70 -5.41 15.66 -18.95
CA THR A 70 -6.53 16.51 -19.41
C THR A 70 -7.87 15.99 -18.89
N ARG A 71 -8.12 14.68 -18.99
CA ARG A 71 -9.34 14.03 -18.46
C ARG A 71 -9.53 14.26 -16.95
N LEU A 72 -8.43 14.31 -16.19
CA LEU A 72 -8.46 14.47 -14.73
C LEU A 72 -8.45 15.91 -14.23
N LYS A 73 -8.41 16.91 -15.13
CA LYS A 73 -8.31 18.35 -14.78
C LYS A 73 -7.13 18.64 -13.81
N LEU A 74 -5.99 17.97 -13.99
CA LEU A 74 -4.82 18.10 -13.11
C LEU A 74 -3.73 19.01 -13.69
N THR A 75 -3.08 19.79 -12.82
CA THR A 75 -1.85 20.49 -13.22
C THR A 75 -0.70 19.51 -13.44
N LYS A 76 0.29 19.87 -14.28
CA LYS A 76 1.49 19.05 -14.50
C LYS A 76 2.16 18.64 -13.18
N LYS A 77 2.32 19.60 -12.25
CA LYS A 77 2.90 19.39 -10.90
C LYS A 77 2.10 18.39 -10.07
N GLN A 78 0.76 18.51 -10.04
CA GLN A 78 -0.11 17.60 -9.29
C GLN A 78 -0.08 16.17 -9.83
N TYR A 79 -0.06 16.00 -11.16
CA TYR A 79 0.04 14.70 -11.81
C TYR A 79 1.38 14.02 -11.52
N TYR A 80 2.50 14.69 -11.83
CA TYR A 80 3.83 14.09 -11.63
C TYR A 80 4.19 13.87 -10.16
N SER A 81 3.70 14.70 -9.23
CA SER A 81 3.85 14.47 -7.78
C SER A 81 3.15 13.17 -7.33
N ARG A 82 1.93 12.92 -7.81
CA ARG A 82 1.18 11.69 -7.49
C ARG A 82 1.81 10.45 -8.11
N ILE A 83 2.22 10.53 -9.38
CA ILE A 83 2.99 9.48 -10.06
C ILE A 83 4.29 9.17 -9.29
N SER A 84 5.05 10.19 -8.87
CA SER A 84 6.29 9.99 -8.10
C SER A 84 6.02 9.26 -6.79
N ARG A 85 4.92 9.57 -6.08
CA ARG A 85 4.51 8.85 -4.87
C ARG A 85 4.11 7.39 -5.15
N LEU A 86 3.36 7.13 -6.23
CA LEU A 86 3.01 5.76 -6.67
C LEU A 86 4.24 4.92 -7.01
N VAL A 87 5.25 5.54 -7.64
CA VAL A 87 6.53 4.87 -7.96
C VAL A 87 7.37 4.63 -6.71
N LYS A 88 7.49 5.62 -5.81
CA LYS A 88 8.21 5.47 -4.53
C LYS A 88 7.57 4.42 -3.60
N ALA A 89 6.24 4.26 -3.66
CA ALA A 89 5.52 3.21 -2.93
C ALA A 89 5.57 1.83 -3.61
N GLY A 90 6.25 1.68 -4.75
CA GLY A 90 6.37 0.40 -5.47
C GLY A 90 5.08 -0.07 -6.16
N LEU A 91 4.01 0.72 -6.18
CA LEU A 91 2.72 0.36 -6.81
C LEU A 91 2.78 0.44 -8.35
N VAL A 92 3.61 1.36 -8.86
CA VAL A 92 3.81 1.62 -10.29
C VAL A 92 5.30 1.61 -10.60
N LYS A 93 5.70 1.07 -11.75
CA LYS A 93 7.05 1.20 -12.31
C LYS A 93 7.02 2.02 -13.60
N ARG A 94 8.14 2.68 -13.93
CA ARG A 94 8.33 3.34 -15.23
C ARG A 94 9.26 2.48 -16.09
N GLN A 95 8.87 2.21 -17.34
CA GLN A 95 9.65 1.42 -18.29
C GLN A 95 9.48 2.00 -19.69
N LYS A 96 10.59 2.25 -20.41
CA LYS A 96 10.60 2.87 -21.75
C LYS A 96 9.69 4.11 -21.86
N GLY A 97 9.80 5.02 -20.89
CA GLY A 97 9.00 6.25 -20.80
C GLY A 97 7.59 6.11 -20.24
N LYS A 98 6.95 4.94 -20.39
CA LYS A 98 5.58 4.60 -19.97
C LYS A 98 5.49 4.11 -18.52
N TYR A 99 4.29 4.13 -17.94
CA TYR A 99 4.01 3.65 -16.58
C TYR A 99 3.21 2.34 -16.60
N PHE A 100 3.54 1.42 -15.69
CA PHE A 100 2.90 0.11 -15.57
C PHE A 100 2.70 -0.25 -14.09
N VAL A 101 1.59 -0.90 -13.77
CA VAL A 101 1.34 -1.42 -12.40
C VAL A 101 2.27 -2.60 -12.11
N THR A 102 2.82 -2.65 -10.90
CA THR A 102 3.68 -3.76 -10.43
C THR A 102 2.84 -4.95 -9.92
N ALA A 103 3.45 -6.11 -9.68
CA ALA A 103 2.74 -7.22 -9.04
C ALA A 103 2.16 -6.83 -7.67
N PHE A 104 2.94 -6.12 -6.85
CA PHE A 104 2.47 -5.52 -5.58
C PHE A 104 1.31 -4.55 -5.80
N GLY A 105 1.40 -3.68 -6.81
CA GLY A 105 0.32 -2.78 -7.19
C GLY A 105 -0.98 -3.49 -7.56
N ARG A 106 -0.90 -4.63 -8.27
CA ARG A 106 -2.09 -5.43 -8.60
C ARG A 106 -2.78 -5.97 -7.34
N VAL A 107 -2.02 -6.55 -6.41
CA VAL A 107 -2.55 -7.03 -5.12
C VAL A 107 -3.23 -5.89 -4.36
N ILE A 108 -2.59 -4.72 -4.24
CA ILE A 108 -3.17 -3.56 -3.56
C ILE A 108 -4.44 -3.03 -4.27
N PHE A 109 -4.47 -3.03 -5.61
CA PHE A 109 -5.66 -2.66 -6.39
C PHE A 109 -6.82 -3.60 -6.12
N ASP A 110 -6.59 -4.92 -6.17
CA ASP A 110 -7.63 -5.93 -5.94
C ASP A 110 -8.10 -5.93 -4.48
N SER A 111 -7.20 -5.78 -3.49
CA SER A 111 -7.57 -5.60 -2.08
C SER A 111 -8.45 -4.35 -1.88
N TYR A 112 -8.12 -3.23 -2.51
CA TYR A 112 -8.92 -2.01 -2.40
C TYR A 112 -10.28 -2.15 -3.11
N ARG A 113 -10.34 -2.89 -4.23
CA ARG A 113 -11.61 -3.24 -4.90
C ARG A 113 -12.47 -4.17 -4.03
N LEU A 114 -11.85 -5.10 -3.31
CA LEU A 114 -12.52 -5.97 -2.34
C LEU A 114 -13.13 -5.16 -1.19
N LEU A 115 -12.41 -4.19 -0.62
CA LEU A 115 -12.97 -3.25 0.37
C LEU A 115 -14.21 -2.52 -0.16
N GLY A 116 -14.16 -2.00 -1.40
CA GLY A 116 -15.32 -1.38 -2.04
C GLY A 116 -16.50 -2.34 -2.24
N THR A 117 -16.22 -3.63 -2.46
CA THR A 117 -17.24 -4.67 -2.61
C THR A 117 -17.84 -5.06 -1.26
N ALA A 118 -17.02 -5.16 -0.21
CA ALA A 118 -17.46 -5.41 1.16
C ALA A 118 -18.39 -4.28 1.65
N LEU A 119 -18.02 -3.01 1.43
CA LEU A 119 -18.85 -1.86 1.77
C LEU A 119 -20.21 -1.87 1.06
N LYS A 120 -20.25 -2.24 -0.23
CA LYS A 120 -21.52 -2.41 -0.98
C LYS A 120 -22.39 -3.55 -0.43
N ASN A 121 -21.77 -4.58 0.13
CA ASN A 121 -22.45 -5.73 0.73
C ASN A 121 -22.55 -5.61 2.27
N TYR A 122 -22.34 -4.42 2.86
CA TYR A 122 -22.26 -4.23 4.31
C TYR A 122 -23.47 -4.80 5.05
N TRP A 123 -24.69 -4.53 4.58
CA TRP A 123 -25.91 -5.06 5.19
C TRP A 123 -26.05 -6.58 5.05
N LYS A 124 -25.57 -7.16 3.95
CA LYS A 124 -25.52 -8.62 3.73
C LYS A 124 -24.53 -9.27 4.71
N LEU A 125 -23.35 -8.69 4.87
CA LEU A 125 -22.33 -9.13 5.84
C LEU A 125 -22.85 -9.01 7.28
N LYS A 126 -23.45 -7.89 7.65
CA LYS A 126 -24.05 -7.67 8.98
C LYS A 126 -25.21 -8.65 9.27
N ALA A 127 -25.98 -9.04 8.25
CA ALA A 127 -26.99 -10.08 8.40
C ALA A 127 -26.36 -11.45 8.69
N ILE A 128 -25.18 -11.76 8.11
CA ILE A 128 -24.43 -12.99 8.43
C ILE A 128 -23.95 -13.00 9.89
N ASP A 129 -23.47 -11.87 10.40
CA ASP A 129 -23.14 -11.72 11.83
C ASP A 129 -24.38 -11.90 12.74
N SER A 130 -25.57 -11.60 12.22
CA SER A 130 -26.85 -11.71 12.93
C SER A 130 -27.51 -13.11 12.82
N LEU A 131 -27.08 -13.95 11.88
CA LEU A 131 -27.61 -15.31 11.67
C LEU A 131 -27.24 -16.31 12.77
N GLY A 132 -26.41 -15.89 13.72
CA GLY A 132 -26.08 -16.66 14.91
C GLY A 132 -24.67 -16.31 15.38
N ALA A 133 -24.55 -15.87 16.63
CA ALA A 133 -23.24 -15.85 17.28
C ALA A 133 -22.66 -17.27 17.23
N VAL A 134 -21.35 -17.38 16.99
CA VAL A 134 -20.60 -18.63 16.72
C VAL A 134 -20.76 -19.71 17.83
N ASN A 135 -21.34 -19.34 18.97
CA ASN A 135 -21.52 -20.18 20.15
C ASN A 135 -22.99 -20.59 20.43
N ASP A 136 -23.98 -20.04 19.71
CA ASP A 136 -25.41 -20.32 19.96
C ASP A 136 -25.89 -21.44 19.03
N SER A 137 -26.25 -22.59 19.61
CA SER A 137 -26.52 -23.89 18.96
C SER A 137 -27.81 -23.96 18.12
N LYS A 138 -28.28 -22.84 17.58
CA LYS A 138 -29.58 -22.70 16.91
C LYS A 138 -29.60 -22.96 15.40
N MET A 139 -28.45 -22.97 14.71
CA MET A 139 -28.41 -23.21 13.26
C MET A 139 -27.24 -24.11 12.83
N PRO A 140 -27.49 -25.23 12.11
CA PRO A 140 -26.44 -26.07 11.54
C PRO A 140 -25.52 -25.29 10.58
N LYS A 141 -24.22 -25.64 10.59
CA LYS A 141 -23.20 -24.99 9.74
C LYS A 141 -23.54 -25.06 8.24
N GLU A 142 -24.13 -26.16 7.79
CA GLU A 142 -24.59 -26.35 6.41
C GLU A 142 -25.69 -25.35 6.01
N GLN A 143 -26.65 -25.13 6.92
CA GLN A 143 -27.73 -24.16 6.71
C GLN A 143 -27.20 -22.72 6.72
N ARG A 144 -26.24 -22.40 7.61
CA ARG A 144 -25.50 -21.12 7.58
C ARG A 144 -24.82 -20.90 6.23
N ASN A 145 -24.08 -21.90 5.75
CA ASN A 145 -23.31 -21.82 4.52
C ASN A 145 -24.22 -21.59 3.30
N LYS A 146 -25.35 -22.30 3.22
CA LYS A 146 -26.34 -22.09 2.15
C LYS A 146 -26.89 -20.66 2.13
N ILE A 147 -27.22 -20.09 3.30
CA ILE A 147 -27.68 -18.69 3.37
C ILE A 147 -26.57 -17.71 2.96
N ILE A 148 -25.30 -17.96 3.33
CA ILE A 148 -24.15 -17.15 2.87
C ILE A 148 -24.00 -17.23 1.34
N GLU A 149 -24.19 -18.42 0.77
CA GLU A 149 -24.12 -18.64 -0.68
C GLU A 149 -25.25 -17.97 -1.48
N GLU A 150 -26.45 -17.90 -0.92
CA GLU A 150 -27.59 -17.19 -1.53
C GLU A 150 -27.52 -15.67 -1.33
N LEU A 151 -26.97 -15.21 -0.20
CA LEU A 151 -26.99 -13.80 0.18
C LEU A 151 -25.85 -12.97 -0.46
N ILE A 152 -24.65 -13.53 -0.63
CA ILE A 152 -23.50 -12.84 -1.23
C ILE A 152 -23.30 -13.33 -2.67
N ASP A 153 -23.12 -12.43 -3.63
CA ASP A 153 -22.82 -12.81 -5.02
C ASP A 153 -21.30 -12.91 -5.29
N ASN A 154 -20.50 -12.14 -4.54
CA ASN A 154 -19.06 -12.07 -4.74
C ASN A 154 -18.33 -13.27 -4.13
N ARG A 155 -17.74 -14.12 -4.98
CA ARG A 155 -16.97 -15.31 -4.57
C ARG A 155 -15.89 -15.03 -3.52
N GLN A 156 -15.10 -13.97 -3.65
CA GLN A 156 -14.03 -13.69 -2.68
C GLN A 156 -14.59 -13.35 -1.28
N LEU A 157 -15.75 -12.67 -1.20
CA LEU A 157 -16.43 -12.45 0.06
C LEU A 157 -17.06 -13.74 0.61
N LYS A 158 -17.61 -14.63 -0.24
CA LYS A 158 -18.04 -15.97 0.20
C LYS A 158 -16.88 -16.75 0.81
N ASP A 159 -15.78 -16.87 0.09
CA ASP A 159 -14.60 -17.64 0.51
C ASP A 159 -14.09 -17.18 1.88
N ILE A 160 -14.06 -15.86 2.12
CA ILE A 160 -13.73 -15.27 3.43
C ILE A 160 -14.79 -15.63 4.48
N SER A 161 -16.08 -15.41 4.22
CA SER A 161 -17.17 -15.66 5.19
C SER A 161 -17.39 -17.14 5.53
N LEU A 162 -17.04 -18.06 4.62
CA LEU A 162 -17.13 -19.51 4.80
C LEU A 162 -15.89 -20.11 5.49
N SER A 163 -14.75 -19.38 5.46
CA SER A 163 -13.52 -19.77 6.17
C SER A 163 -13.58 -19.52 7.68
N THR A 164 -14.62 -18.82 8.16
CA THR A 164 -14.92 -18.53 9.58
C THR A 164 -16.10 -19.36 10.07
#